data_AF-A0AAW0DPT5-F1
#
_entry.id   AF-A0AAW0DPT5-F1
#
_cell.length_a   1.000
_cell.length_b   1.000
_cell.length_c   1.000
_cell.angle_alpha   90.00
_cell.angle_beta   90.00
_cell.angle_gamma   90.00
#
_symmetry.space_group_name_H-M   'P 1'
#
loop_
_entity.id
_entity.type
_entity.pdbx_description
1 polymer ?
#
loop_
_entity_poly.entity_id
_entity_poly.type
_entity_poly.pdbx_seq_one_letter_code
_entity_poly.pdbx_strand_id
1 'polypeptide(L)'
;MHLPTAYYKVGNDGLYLALASNTPNTPLSLQEDDGSSQMKWHTESQDSGAYYMFFSFYDGSTRKLAATVTTAIDSGADVVGGTTSKHWVLTRVPSSPANVYTIVLNGYALTNKDGLAELAAYDASSIKDNQKWTFTRWQ
;
A
#
# COMPACT_ATOMS: atom_id res chain seq x y z
N MET A 1 -4.60 15.17 8.45
CA MET A 1 -5.61 14.99 7.39
C MET A 1 -5.84 13.50 7.24
N HIS A 2 -7.08 13.03 7.35
CA HIS A 2 -7.44 11.62 7.30
C HIS A 2 -7.86 11.27 5.87
N LEU A 3 -7.34 10.19 5.30
CA LEU A 3 -7.80 9.66 4.03
C LEU A 3 -9.13 8.92 4.28
N PRO A 4 -10.23 9.23 3.57
CA PRO A 4 -11.50 8.58 3.84
C PRO A 4 -11.47 7.08 3.51
N THR A 5 -12.29 6.26 4.19
CA THR A 5 -12.47 4.86 3.81
C THR A 5 -13.13 4.78 2.43
N ALA A 6 -12.37 4.32 1.43
CA ALA A 6 -12.84 4.11 0.07
C ALA A 6 -11.92 3.13 -0.69
N TYR A 7 -12.28 2.83 -1.93
CA TYR A 7 -11.39 2.14 -2.87
C TYR A 7 -10.47 3.17 -3.52
N TYR A 8 -9.19 2.82 -3.62
CA TYR A 8 -8.16 3.65 -4.23
C TYR A 8 -7.30 2.82 -5.18
N LYS A 9 -6.88 3.44 -6.27
CA LYS A 9 -5.64 3.10 -6.96
C LYS A 9 -4.50 3.75 -6.19
N VAL A 10 -3.46 3.00 -5.87
CA VAL A 10 -2.28 3.50 -5.14
C VAL A 10 -1.09 3.39 -6.06
N GLY A 11 -0.52 4.53 -6.46
CA GLY A 11 0.51 4.56 -7.49
C GLY A 11 1.81 5.24 -7.08
N ASN A 12 2.89 4.82 -7.72
CA ASN A 12 4.23 5.39 -7.63
C ASN A 12 4.85 5.39 -9.04
N ASP A 13 5.37 6.53 -9.47
CA ASP A 13 6.01 6.71 -10.79
C ASP A 13 5.19 6.20 -11.99
N GLY A 14 3.89 6.48 -12.00
CA GLY A 14 2.97 6.09 -13.08
C GLY A 14 2.48 4.63 -13.05
N LEU A 15 3.04 3.80 -12.17
CA LEU A 15 2.59 2.42 -11.94
C LEU A 15 1.73 2.33 -10.68
N TYR A 16 0.98 1.23 -10.55
CA TYR A 16 0.03 1.01 -9.46
C TYR A 16 0.28 -0.30 -8.74
N LEU A 17 0.12 -0.29 -7.42
CA LEU A 17 0.18 -1.49 -6.60
C LEU A 17 -0.88 -2.49 -7.05
N ALA A 18 -0.42 -3.71 -7.27
CA ALA A 18 -1.23 -4.83 -7.68
C ALA A 18 -0.75 -6.12 -7.02
N LEU A 19 -1.63 -7.10 -7.03
CA LEU A 19 -1.29 -8.47 -6.71
C LEU A 19 -1.34 -9.28 -8.00
N ALA A 20 -0.20 -9.85 -8.39
CA ALA A 20 -0.10 -10.69 -9.57
C ALA A 20 -0.94 -11.97 -9.49
N SER A 21 -1.32 -12.41 -8.28
CA SER A 21 -2.22 -13.55 -8.09
C SER A 21 -3.02 -13.46 -6.79
N ASN A 22 -4.11 -14.20 -6.69
CA ASN A 22 -4.89 -14.37 -5.47
C ASN A 22 -4.28 -15.41 -4.49
N THR A 23 -3.04 -15.85 -4.74
CA THR A 23 -2.31 -16.80 -3.89
C THR A 23 -1.69 -16.04 -2.71
N PRO A 24 -1.93 -16.46 -1.45
CA PRO A 24 -1.24 -15.89 -0.31
C PRO A 24 0.28 -15.97 -0.46
N ASN A 25 0.98 -15.01 0.14
CA ASN A 25 2.43 -14.87 0.10
C ASN A 25 3.00 -14.53 -1.28
N THR A 26 2.16 -14.09 -2.23
CA THR A 26 2.63 -13.50 -3.48
C THR A 26 3.10 -12.06 -3.22
N PRO A 27 4.33 -11.68 -3.63
CA PRO A 27 4.79 -10.30 -3.59
C PRO A 27 3.84 -9.34 -4.30
N LEU A 28 3.67 -8.16 -3.73
CA LEU A 28 3.00 -7.03 -4.38
C LEU A 28 3.94 -6.49 -5.45
N SER A 29 3.41 -6.35 -6.65
CA SER A 29 4.10 -5.72 -7.78
C SER A 29 3.49 -4.38 -8.09
N LEU A 30 4.20 -3.59 -8.88
CA LEU A 30 3.71 -2.39 -9.53
C LEU A 30 3.52 -2.69 -11.01
N GLN A 31 2.36 -2.32 -11.55
CA GLN A 31 1.99 -2.56 -12.93
C GLN A 31 1.23 -1.36 -13.51
N GLU A 32 1.10 -1.33 -14.83
CA GLU A 32 0.20 -0.39 -15.48
C GLU A 32 -1.25 -0.63 -15.02
N ASP A 33 -2.05 0.43 -15.07
CA ASP A 33 -3.46 0.37 -14.71
C ASP A 33 -4.28 -0.37 -15.77
N ASP A 34 -4.44 -1.67 -15.57
CA ASP A 34 -5.31 -2.54 -16.38
C ASP A 34 -6.74 -2.63 -15.83
N GLY A 35 -7.00 -1.93 -14.72
CA GLY A 35 -8.26 -1.93 -13.99
C GLY A 35 -8.59 -3.21 -13.21
N SER A 36 -7.67 -4.17 -13.12
CA SER A 36 -7.91 -5.48 -12.49
C SER A 36 -7.69 -5.51 -10.98
N SER A 37 -6.86 -4.60 -10.45
CA SER A 37 -6.49 -4.56 -9.03
C SER A 37 -7.18 -3.41 -8.29
N GLN A 38 -8.01 -3.76 -7.30
CA GLN A 38 -8.68 -2.78 -6.44
C GLN A 38 -8.18 -2.88 -5.01
N MET A 39 -7.64 -1.77 -4.48
CA MET A 39 -7.23 -1.68 -3.09
C MET A 39 -8.30 -0.93 -2.29
N LYS A 40 -8.88 -1.62 -1.31
CA LYS A 40 -9.71 -0.97 -0.29
C LYS A 40 -8.84 -0.57 0.88
N TRP A 41 -8.79 0.73 1.14
CA TRP A 41 -8.23 1.25 2.37
C TRP A 41 -9.35 1.36 3.38
N HIS A 42 -9.28 0.51 4.42
CA HIS A 42 -10.21 0.57 5.52
C HIS A 42 -9.58 1.37 6.65
N THR A 43 -10.24 2.47 7.01
CA THR A 43 -9.94 3.22 8.23
C THR A 43 -10.72 2.59 9.37
N GLU A 44 -10.04 2.16 10.43
CA GLU A 44 -10.74 1.93 11.69
C GLU A 44 -10.86 3.28 12.41
N SER A 45 -12.02 3.51 13.04
CA SER A 45 -12.35 4.78 13.70
C SER A 45 -11.58 5.00 15.01
N GLN A 46 -10.64 4.13 15.35
CA GLN A 46 -9.80 4.21 16.53
C GLN A 46 -8.35 4.39 16.06
N ASP A 47 -7.74 5.51 16.47
CA ASP A 47 -6.33 5.89 16.28
C ASP A 47 -5.92 6.60 14.97
N SER A 48 -5.83 7.93 15.07
CA SER A 48 -4.72 8.78 14.60
C SER A 48 -3.96 8.40 13.31
N GLY A 49 -4.66 7.98 12.24
CA GLY A 49 -4.03 7.72 10.94
C GLY A 49 -3.41 6.32 10.77
N ALA A 50 -3.86 5.32 11.55
CA ALA A 50 -3.64 3.92 11.25
C ALA A 50 -4.72 3.37 10.29
N TYR A 51 -4.31 2.52 9.36
CA TYR A 51 -5.14 1.99 8.27
C TYR A 51 -4.85 0.51 8.07
N TYR A 52 -5.89 -0.24 7.69
CA TYR A 52 -5.72 -1.59 7.16
C TYR A 52 -5.84 -1.52 5.64
N MET A 53 -4.86 -2.12 4.98
CA MET A 53 -4.81 -2.20 3.53
C MET A 53 -5.33 -3.57 3.11
N PHE A 54 -6.48 -3.59 2.43
CA PHE A 54 -7.07 -4.81 1.90
C PHE A 54 -7.13 -4.75 0.37
N PHE A 55 -6.54 -5.73 -0.28
CA PHE A 55 -6.74 -5.98 -1.70
C PHE A 55 -8.05 -6.74 -1.91
N SER A 56 -8.87 -6.26 -2.83
CA SER A 56 -10.05 -6.96 -3.33
C SER A 56 -9.78 -7.37 -4.77
N PHE A 57 -9.84 -8.68 -5.03
CA PHE A 57 -9.74 -9.22 -6.39
C PHE A 57 -11.13 -9.28 -7.02
N TYR A 58 -11.19 -9.00 -8.31
CA TYR A 58 -12.35 -9.30 -9.14
C TYR A 58 -11.94 -10.34 -10.20
N ASP A 59 -11.71 -11.58 -9.76
CA ASP A 59 -11.39 -12.73 -10.64
C ASP A 59 -12.63 -13.61 -10.96
N GLY A 60 -13.83 -13.06 -10.76
CA GLY A 60 -15.09 -13.81 -10.76
C GLY A 60 -15.48 -14.38 -9.38
N SER A 61 -14.61 -14.27 -8.36
CA SER A 61 -14.91 -14.53 -6.96
C SER A 61 -14.45 -13.37 -6.06
N THR A 62 -15.24 -13.00 -5.05
CA THR A 62 -14.89 -11.87 -4.15
C THR A 62 -13.97 -12.36 -3.03
N ARG A 63 -12.67 -12.56 -3.33
CA ARG A 63 -11.64 -12.84 -2.32
C ARG A 63 -10.93 -11.56 -1.89
N LYS A 64 -10.68 -11.43 -0.58
CA LYS A 64 -9.96 -10.31 0.04
C LYS A 64 -8.65 -10.83 0.64
N LEU A 65 -7.53 -10.26 0.23
CA LEU A 65 -6.23 -10.45 0.88
C LEU A 65 -5.81 -9.14 1.56
N ALA A 66 -5.19 -9.21 2.72
CA ALA A 66 -4.60 -8.05 3.38
C ALA A 66 -3.16 -7.84 2.91
N ALA A 67 -2.71 -6.59 2.79
CA ALA A 67 -1.29 -6.29 2.61
C ALA A 67 -0.56 -6.58 3.92
N THR A 68 0.43 -7.46 3.87
CA THR A 68 1.16 -7.90 5.05
C THR A 68 2.62 -8.17 4.75
N VAL A 69 3.38 -8.43 5.81
CA VAL A 69 4.72 -8.99 5.77
C VAL A 69 4.68 -10.28 6.60
N THR A 70 5.19 -11.38 6.06
CA THR A 70 4.98 -12.74 6.60
C THR A 70 6.17 -13.30 7.38
N THR A 71 7.33 -12.64 7.30
CA THR A 71 8.54 -13.00 8.02
C THR A 71 8.92 -11.89 9.01
N ALA A 72 10.01 -11.17 8.77
CA ALA A 72 10.49 -10.06 9.58
C ALA A 72 10.06 -8.73 8.96
N ILE A 73 9.80 -7.73 9.81
CA ILE A 73 9.54 -6.35 9.37
C ILE A 73 10.88 -5.62 9.42
N ASP A 74 11.61 -5.65 8.32
CA ASP A 74 12.91 -5.00 8.14
C ASP A 74 13.09 -4.46 6.72
N SER A 75 14.25 -3.86 6.45
CA SER A 75 14.54 -3.29 5.14
C SER A 75 14.85 -4.39 4.13
N GLY A 76 14.19 -4.35 2.97
CA GLY A 76 14.25 -5.37 1.93
C GLY A 76 13.19 -6.47 2.07
N ALA A 77 12.34 -6.41 3.10
CA ALA A 77 11.22 -7.34 3.22
C ALA A 77 10.16 -7.08 2.14
N ASP A 78 9.80 -8.13 1.40
CA ASP A 78 8.69 -8.08 0.46
C ASP A 78 7.37 -7.83 1.20
N VAL A 79 6.55 -6.95 0.64
CA VAL A 79 5.15 -6.83 1.04
C VAL A 79 4.35 -7.77 0.17
N VAL A 80 3.54 -8.62 0.79
CA VAL A 80 2.79 -9.69 0.13
C VAL A 80 1.30 -9.58 0.39
N GLY A 81 0.50 -10.21 -0.46
CA GLY A 81 -0.91 -10.47 -0.17
C GLY A 81 -1.01 -11.63 0.83
N GLY A 82 -1.63 -11.40 1.98
CA GLY A 82 -1.77 -12.42 3.02
C GLY A 82 -3.14 -12.44 3.68
N THR A 83 -3.30 -13.34 4.63
CA THR A 83 -4.56 -13.54 5.37
C THR A 83 -4.60 -12.77 6.70
N THR A 84 -3.46 -12.23 7.14
CA THR A 84 -3.34 -11.42 8.35
C THR A 84 -3.17 -9.95 7.97
N SER A 85 -3.89 -9.06 8.63
CA SER A 85 -3.71 -7.63 8.41
C SER A 85 -2.62 -7.04 9.30
N LYS A 86 -1.98 -5.97 8.82
CA LYS A 86 -1.06 -5.14 9.59
C LYS A 86 -1.61 -3.71 9.69
N HIS A 87 -1.18 -2.99 10.72
CA HIS A 87 -1.48 -1.56 10.89
C HIS A 87 -0.49 -0.73 10.11
N TRP A 88 -0.96 -0.12 9.03
CA TRP A 88 -0.19 0.78 8.20
C TRP A 88 -0.51 2.22 8.58
N VAL A 89 0.51 3.05 8.74
CA VAL A 89 0.35 4.47 9.02
C VAL A 89 0.47 5.25 7.72
N LEU A 90 -0.54 6.07 7.41
CA LEU A 90 -0.48 7.00 6.28
C LEU A 90 -0.11 8.40 6.76
N THR A 91 1.02 8.91 6.29
CA THR A 91 1.46 10.28 6.59
C THR A 91 1.51 11.09 5.31
N ARG A 92 0.79 12.22 5.28
CA ARG A 92 0.78 13.13 4.12
C ARG A 92 2.19 13.64 3.87
N VAL A 93 2.66 13.59 2.62
CA VAL A 93 3.97 14.12 2.24
C VAL A 93 3.91 15.66 2.22
N PRO A 94 4.77 16.36 2.97
CA PRO A 94 4.84 17.81 2.95
C PRO A 94 5.07 18.36 1.53
N SER A 95 4.45 19.49 1.22
CA SER A 95 4.59 20.19 -0.07
C SER A 95 4.20 19.39 -1.33
N SER A 96 3.65 18.18 -1.18
CA SER A 96 3.10 17.37 -2.26
C SER A 96 1.59 17.60 -2.44
N PRO A 97 1.00 17.19 -3.57
CA PRO A 97 -0.45 17.17 -3.75
C PRO A 97 -1.18 16.49 -2.58
N ALA A 98 -2.43 16.89 -2.33
CA ALA A 98 -3.19 16.45 -1.14
C ALA A 98 -3.44 14.94 -1.06
N ASN A 99 -3.28 14.23 -2.18
CA ASN A 99 -3.46 12.80 -2.30
C ASN A 99 -2.14 12.00 -2.26
N VAL A 100 -1.02 12.62 -1.88
CA VAL A 100 0.29 11.95 -1.79
C VAL A 100 0.67 11.67 -0.33
N TYR A 101 0.91 10.39 -0.04
CA TYR A 101 1.21 9.89 1.31
C TYR A 101 2.41 8.94 1.30
N THR A 102 3.07 8.82 2.45
CA THR A 102 3.91 7.66 2.78
C THR A 102 3.05 6.59 3.42
N ILE A 103 3.43 5.33 3.23
CA ILE A 103 2.78 4.16 3.81
C ILE A 103 3.82 3.48 4.70
N VAL A 104 3.62 3.49 6.01
CA VAL A 104 4.65 3.08 6.98
C VAL A 104 4.15 1.93 7.86
N LEU A 105 5.00 0.93 8.09
CA LEU A 105 4.79 -0.17 9.01
C LEU A 105 5.99 -0.28 9.95
N ASN A 106 5.75 -0.09 11.26
CA ASN A 106 6.77 -0.21 12.31
C ASN A 106 8.11 0.52 12.01
N GLY A 107 8.06 1.73 11.44
CA GLY A 107 9.25 2.51 11.11
C GLY A 107 9.90 2.20 9.76
N TYR A 108 9.28 1.36 8.93
CA TYR A 108 9.68 1.08 7.56
C TYR A 108 8.63 1.57 6.57
N ALA A 109 9.07 2.22 5.48
CA ALA A 109 8.19 2.72 4.44
C ALA A 109 8.03 1.69 3.32
N LEU A 110 6.81 1.54 2.83
CA LEU A 110 6.54 0.89 1.57
C LEU A 110 7.26 1.66 0.46
N THR A 111 8.02 0.93 -0.33
CA THR A 111 8.94 1.48 -1.32
C THR A 111 8.76 0.73 -2.64
N ASN A 112 8.70 1.47 -3.74
CA ASN A 112 8.85 0.89 -5.08
C ASN A 112 10.34 0.62 -5.33
N LYS A 113 10.69 -0.63 -5.56
CA LYS A 113 12.04 -1.04 -5.95
C LYS A 113 11.94 -2.05 -7.07
N ASP A 114 12.43 -1.65 -8.24
CA ASP A 114 12.45 -2.47 -9.44
C ASP A 114 11.07 -3.09 -9.80
N GLY A 115 9.99 -2.35 -9.55
CA GLY A 115 8.61 -2.79 -9.83
C GLY A 115 8.00 -3.70 -8.76
N LEU A 116 8.66 -3.88 -7.62
CA LEU A 116 8.14 -4.60 -6.46
C LEU A 116 7.93 -3.66 -5.28
N ALA A 117 6.96 -4.02 -4.43
CA ALA A 117 6.69 -3.31 -3.20
C ALA A 117 7.45 -3.97 -2.04
N GLU A 118 8.48 -3.28 -1.56
CA GLU A 118 9.33 -3.72 -0.45
C GLU A 118 9.26 -2.70 0.70
N LEU A 119 9.71 -3.12 1.89
CA LEU A 119 9.98 -2.21 2.99
C LEU A 119 11.39 -1.62 2.89
N ALA A 120 11.54 -0.34 3.21
CA ALA A 120 12.84 0.29 3.39
C ALA A 120 12.83 1.18 4.64
N ALA A 121 14.01 1.50 5.17
CA ALA A 121 14.13 2.43 6.30
C ALA A 121 13.40 3.75 5.99
N TYR A 122 12.60 4.21 6.95
CA TYR A 122 11.82 5.44 6.83
C TYR A 122 12.44 6.56 7.66
N ASP A 123 12.63 7.71 7.02
CA ASP A 123 12.98 8.97 7.66
C ASP A 123 12.03 10.07 7.17
N ALA A 124 11.20 10.58 8.08
CA ALA A 124 10.22 11.62 7.77
C ALA A 124 10.86 12.95 7.32
N SER A 125 12.15 13.17 7.63
CA SER A 125 12.91 14.35 7.20
C SER A 125 13.52 14.20 5.80
N SER A 126 13.57 12.97 5.26
CA SER A 126 14.21 12.64 3.98
C SER A 126 13.40 11.61 3.17
N ILE A 127 12.16 11.99 2.84
CA ILE A 127 11.25 11.11 2.08
C ILE A 127 11.70 11.00 0.62
N LYS A 128 12.04 9.78 0.19
CA LYS A 128 12.46 9.46 -1.19
C LYS A 128 11.27 9.40 -2.15
N ASP A 129 11.48 9.63 -3.43
CA ASP A 129 10.41 9.62 -4.43
C ASP A 129 9.72 8.26 -4.56
N ASN A 130 10.47 7.18 -4.44
CA ASN A 130 9.94 5.81 -4.43
C ASN A 130 9.19 5.44 -3.15
N GLN A 131 9.08 6.34 -2.17
CA GLN A 131 8.28 6.20 -0.95
C GLN A 131 7.02 7.08 -0.97
N LYS A 132 6.82 7.87 -2.04
CA LYS A 132 5.67 8.78 -2.20
C LYS A 132 4.59 8.07 -3.01
N TRP A 133 3.45 7.80 -2.39
CA TRP A 133 2.35 7.08 -3.01
C TRP A 133 1.17 8.00 -3.26
N THR A 134 0.69 8.01 -4.50
CA THR A 134 -0.48 8.78 -4.93
C THR A 134 -1.73 7.94 -4.77
N PHE A 135 -2.72 8.47 -4.05
CA PHE A 135 -4.01 7.83 -3.81
C PHE A 135 -5.06 8.42 -4.74
N THR A 136 -5.54 7.64 -5.70
CA THR A 136 -6.58 8.06 -6.63
C THR A 136 -7.85 7.29 -6.31
N ARG A 137 -8.92 7.99 -5.92
CA ARG A 137 -10.19 7.36 -5.56
C ARG A 137 -10.76 6.62 -6.78
N TRP A 138 -11.14 5.36 -6.58
CA TRP A 138 -11.86 4.58 -7.58
C TRP A 138 -13.30 5.08 -7.69
N GLN A 139 -13.81 5.33 -8.90
CA GLN A 139 -15.17 5.80 -9.17
C GLN A 139 -16.20 4.67 -9.11
#